data_AF-A0A966R9F8-F1
#
_entry.id   AF-A0A966R9F8-F1
#
_cell.length_a   1.000
_cell.length_b   1.000
_cell.length_c   1.000
_cell.angle_alpha   90.00
_cell.angle_beta   90.00
_cell.angle_gamma   90.00
#
_symmetry.space_group_name_H-M   'P 1'
#
loop_
_entity.id
_entity.type
_entity.pdbx_description
1 polymer ?
#
loop_
_entity_poly.entity_id
_entity_poly.type
_entity_poly.pdbx_seq_one_letter_code
_entity_poly.pdbx_strand_id
1 'polypeptide(L)'
;MGEYELLNERQQEQADDLAELAVEFGKFDQTTGANGAHYAPASANPFKAQGLMCSNCVFYDELGGCQIVSGVIEPEAVCKLWIIPETTILEAEAQAARSLDMAKRKLKLHVL
;
A
#
# COMPACT_ATOMS: atom_id res chain seq x y z
N MET A 1 13.46 5.53 11.48
CA MET A 1 13.32 6.07 10.11
C MET A 1 11.86 5.90 9.73
N GLY A 2 11.17 6.98 9.37
CA GLY A 2 9.80 6.91 8.86
C GLY A 2 9.77 6.45 7.41
N GLU A 3 8.65 5.87 6.95
CA GLU A 3 8.50 5.35 5.58
C GLU A 3 8.77 6.41 4.50
N TYR A 4 8.49 7.69 4.80
CA TYR A 4 8.77 8.83 3.93
C TYR A 4 10.26 8.98 3.58
N GLU A 5 11.17 8.66 4.51
CA GLU A 5 12.61 8.80 4.32
C GLU A 5 13.18 7.76 3.34
N LEU A 6 12.41 6.72 3.02
CA LEU A 6 12.76 5.69 2.03
C LEU A 6 12.28 6.03 0.62
N LEU A 7 11.50 7.10 0.46
CA LEU A 7 11.00 7.56 -0.84
C LEU A 7 12.11 8.26 -1.64
N ASN A 8 12.08 8.11 -2.97
CA ASN A 8 12.88 8.95 -3.86
C ASN A 8 12.27 10.37 -4.02
N GLU A 9 13.02 11.31 -4.59
CA GLU A 9 12.60 12.72 -4.73
C GLU A 9 11.22 12.88 -5.40
N ARG A 10 10.98 12.17 -6.51
CA ARG A 10 9.67 12.18 -7.19
C ARG A 10 8.54 11.75 -6.24
N GLN A 11 8.75 10.69 -5.47
CA GLN A 11 7.75 10.15 -4.57
C GLN A 11 7.48 11.08 -3.38
N GLN A 12 8.52 11.77 -2.89
CA GLN A 12 8.38 12.78 -1.83
C GLN A 12 7.55 13.97 -2.33
N GLU A 13 7.89 14.55 -3.49
CA GLU A 13 7.10 15.64 -4.09
C GLU A 13 5.64 15.23 -4.32
N GLN A 14 5.40 14.03 -4.86
CA GLN A 14 4.04 13.52 -5.05
C GLN A 14 3.30 13.33 -3.72
N ALA A 15 4.00 12.94 -2.65
CA ALA A 15 3.39 12.77 -1.34
C ALA A 15 3.01 14.11 -0.72
N ASP A 16 3.90 15.10 -0.83
CA ASP A 16 3.69 16.45 -0.33
C ASP A 16 2.52 17.13 -1.05
N ASP A 17 2.47 17.06 -2.38
CA ASP A 17 1.38 17.63 -3.19
C ASP A 17 0.02 17.01 -2.84
N LEU A 18 -0.04 15.70 -2.65
CA LEU A 18 -1.29 15.02 -2.25
C LEU A 18 -1.72 15.41 -0.83
N ALA A 19 -0.77 15.57 0.09
CA ALA A 19 -1.04 16.04 1.44
C ALA A 19 -1.55 17.48 1.43
N GLU A 20 -0.95 18.37 0.63
CA GLU A 20 -1.38 19.75 0.46
C GLU A 20 -2.81 19.83 -0.10
N LEU A 21 -3.13 19.05 -1.14
CA LEU A 21 -4.48 18.95 -1.68
C LEU A 21 -5.50 18.52 -0.63
N ALA A 22 -5.15 17.54 0.21
CA ALA A 22 -6.03 17.06 1.27
C ALA A 22 -6.23 18.09 2.39
N VAL A 23 -5.23 18.93 2.66
CA VAL A 23 -5.32 20.05 3.62
C VAL A 23 -6.17 21.18 3.05
N GLU A 24 -5.99 21.55 1.77
CA GLU A 24 -6.68 22.68 1.15
C GLU A 24 -8.16 22.36 0.83
N PHE A 25 -8.43 21.20 0.23
CA PHE A 25 -9.76 20.84 -0.29
C PHE A 25 -10.47 19.77 0.53
N GLY A 26 -9.79 19.16 1.49
CA GLY A 26 -10.28 18.00 2.25
C GLY A 26 -9.84 16.67 1.64
N LYS A 27 -9.96 15.62 2.45
CA LYS A 27 -9.55 14.25 2.07
C LYS A 27 -10.38 13.70 0.91
N PHE A 28 -9.75 12.85 0.10
CA PHE A 28 -10.42 12.04 -0.91
C PHE A 28 -11.42 11.07 -0.27
N ASP A 29 -12.55 10.81 -0.92
CA ASP A 29 -13.50 9.78 -0.49
C ASP A 29 -13.09 8.39 -1.02
N GLN A 30 -13.72 7.32 -0.53
CA GLN A 30 -13.35 5.95 -0.92
C GLN A 30 -13.92 5.52 -2.28
N THR A 31 -14.72 6.35 -2.93
CA THR A 31 -15.55 5.95 -4.08
C THR A 31 -14.78 5.98 -5.41
N THR A 32 -15.51 5.72 -6.50
CA THR A 32 -15.06 5.90 -7.89
C THR A 32 -15.44 7.25 -8.50
N GLY A 33 -15.92 8.19 -7.68
CA GLY A 33 -16.24 9.54 -8.11
C GLY A 33 -15.00 10.37 -8.48
N ALA A 34 -15.23 11.59 -8.96
CA ALA A 34 -14.16 12.51 -9.37
C ALA A 34 -13.14 12.79 -8.26
N ASN A 35 -13.59 12.86 -7.01
CA ASN A 35 -12.76 13.08 -5.82
C ASN A 35 -12.48 11.78 -5.03
N GLY A 36 -12.77 10.62 -5.63
CA GLY A 36 -12.64 9.33 -4.99
C GLY A 36 -11.25 8.71 -5.17
N ALA A 37 -10.79 7.96 -4.16
CA ALA A 37 -9.48 7.32 -4.11
C ALA A 37 -9.46 5.92 -4.75
N HIS A 38 -10.57 5.42 -5.32
CA HIS A 38 -10.68 4.03 -5.77
C HIS A 38 -10.22 3.03 -4.69
N TYR A 39 -10.75 3.19 -3.48
CA TYR A 39 -10.38 2.31 -2.37
C TYR A 39 -10.88 0.88 -2.64
N ALA A 40 -9.97 -0.08 -2.51
CA ALA A 40 -10.28 -1.50 -2.49
C ALA A 40 -9.99 -2.04 -1.08
N PRO A 41 -10.99 -2.58 -0.37
CA PRO A 41 -10.79 -3.15 0.98
C PRO A 41 -9.83 -4.34 0.93
N ALA A 42 -9.39 -4.83 2.10
CA ALA A 42 -8.45 -5.95 2.15
C ALA A 42 -9.00 -7.15 1.37
N SER A 43 -10.27 -7.50 1.50
CA SER A 43 -10.84 -8.65 0.76
C SER A 43 -10.78 -8.52 -0.77
N ALA A 44 -10.60 -7.29 -1.29
CA ALA A 44 -10.59 -6.99 -2.71
C ALA A 44 -9.25 -6.46 -3.25
N ASN A 45 -8.22 -6.29 -2.41
CA ASN A 45 -6.90 -5.86 -2.85
C ASN A 45 -6.17 -7.01 -3.59
N PRO A 46 -5.97 -6.91 -4.92
CA PRO A 46 -5.33 -7.97 -5.69
C PRO A 46 -3.80 -7.95 -5.61
N PHE A 47 -3.22 -6.89 -5.03
CA PHE A 47 -1.78 -6.61 -5.04
C PHE A 47 -1.11 -6.81 -3.67
N LYS A 48 -1.84 -7.33 -2.66
CA LYS A 48 -1.28 -7.59 -1.32
C LYS A 48 0.02 -8.37 -1.34
N ALA A 49 0.08 -9.42 -2.16
CA ALA A 49 1.26 -10.28 -2.26
C ALA A 49 2.50 -9.56 -2.83
N GLN A 50 2.30 -8.41 -3.48
CA GLN A 50 3.34 -7.55 -4.03
C GLN A 50 3.71 -6.41 -3.05
N GLY A 51 3.13 -6.38 -1.85
CA GLY A 51 3.40 -5.33 -0.86
C GLY A 51 2.60 -4.05 -1.06
N LEU A 52 1.70 -4.00 -2.06
CA LEU A 52 0.85 -2.84 -2.32
C LEU A 52 -0.34 -2.88 -1.36
N MET A 53 -0.11 -2.40 -0.13
CA MET A 53 -1.11 -2.33 0.92
C MET A 53 -0.97 -1.07 1.77
N CYS A 54 -2.08 -0.63 2.38
CA CYS A 54 -2.13 0.59 3.17
C CYS A 54 -1.08 0.62 4.30
N SER A 55 -0.85 -0.48 5.01
CA SER A 55 0.13 -0.54 6.09
C SER A 55 1.58 -0.33 5.67
N ASN A 56 1.87 -0.27 4.36
CA ASN A 56 3.19 0.02 3.80
C ASN A 56 3.24 1.42 3.15
N CYS A 57 2.13 2.16 3.17
CA CYS A 57 1.97 3.45 2.51
C CYS A 57 2.22 4.58 3.50
N VAL A 58 2.99 5.60 3.06
CA VAL A 58 3.43 6.72 3.92
C VAL A 58 2.30 7.54 4.54
N PHE A 59 1.08 7.40 4.04
CA PHE A 59 -0.10 8.10 4.54
C PHE A 59 -0.92 7.30 5.55
N TYR A 60 -0.59 6.04 5.82
CA TYR A 60 -1.37 5.21 6.74
C TYR A 60 -1.11 5.61 8.20
N ASP A 61 -2.19 5.62 8.97
CA ASP A 61 -2.16 5.80 10.41
C ASP A 61 -2.40 4.43 11.05
N GLU A 62 -1.51 4.02 11.97
CA GLU A 62 -1.58 2.74 12.68
C GLU A 62 -2.91 2.52 13.43
N LEU A 63 -3.68 3.60 13.71
CA LEU A 63 -5.03 3.54 14.28
C LEU A 63 -6.13 3.21 13.24
N GLY A 64 -5.77 2.84 12.01
CA GLY A 64 -6.71 2.48 10.94
C GLY A 64 -7.23 3.69 10.16
N GLY A 65 -6.43 4.75 10.07
CA GLY A 65 -6.72 5.98 9.33
C GLY A 65 -5.80 6.19 8.13
N CYS A 66 -6.07 7.24 7.35
CA CYS A 66 -5.18 7.73 6.31
C CYS A 66 -5.12 9.25 6.35
N GLN A 67 -3.96 9.83 6.09
CA GLN A 67 -3.75 11.27 6.06
C GLN A 67 -4.54 11.95 4.93
N ILE A 68 -4.68 11.29 3.77
CA ILE A 68 -5.30 11.89 2.57
C ILE A 68 -6.63 11.23 2.14
N VAL A 69 -6.94 10.03 2.62
CA VAL A 69 -8.22 9.34 2.32
C VAL A 69 -9.10 9.30 3.58
N SER A 70 -10.37 9.64 3.42
CA SER A 70 -11.36 9.61 4.50
C SER A 70 -11.92 8.20 4.75
N GLY A 71 -12.49 7.99 5.94
CA GLY A 71 -13.08 6.72 6.36
C GLY A 71 -12.12 5.80 7.11
N VAL A 72 -12.59 4.60 7.41
CA VAL A 72 -11.80 3.53 8.05
C VAL A 72 -10.93 2.86 7.00
N ILE A 73 -9.65 2.64 7.32
CA ILE A 73 -8.66 2.10 6.41
C ILE A 73 -8.15 0.77 6.96
N GLU A 74 -8.38 -0.30 6.21
CA GLU A 74 -7.85 -1.61 6.56
C GLU A 74 -6.35 -1.66 6.20
N PRO A 75 -5.49 -2.26 7.04
CA PRO A 75 -4.05 -2.30 6.79
C PRO A 75 -3.70 -2.99 5.47
N GLU A 76 -4.45 -4.02 5.08
CA GLU A 76 -4.23 -4.75 3.84
C GLU A 76 -5.02 -4.21 2.62
N ALA A 77 -5.70 -3.07 2.74
CA ALA A 77 -6.40 -2.42 1.63
C ALA A 77 -5.43 -1.72 0.66
N VAL A 78 -5.94 -1.15 -0.43
CA VAL A 78 -5.18 -0.31 -1.37
C VAL A 78 -6.07 0.78 -1.97
N CYS A 79 -5.50 1.91 -2.38
CA CYS A 79 -6.20 2.97 -3.12
C CYS A 79 -5.31 3.49 -4.26
N LYS A 80 -5.85 4.19 -5.26
CA LYS A 80 -5.06 4.70 -6.40
C LYS A 80 -4.00 5.76 -6.04
N LEU A 81 -4.04 6.27 -4.81
CA LEU A 81 -3.19 7.34 -4.30
C LEU A 81 -2.05 6.80 -3.41
N TRP A 82 -1.80 5.48 -3.42
CA TRP A 82 -0.73 4.90 -2.62
C TRP A 82 0.63 5.50 -3.01
N ILE A 83 1.47 5.73 -2.00
CA ILE A 83 2.89 6.02 -2.16
C ILE A 83 3.61 5.11 -1.19
N ILE A 84 4.29 4.11 -1.74
CA ILE A 84 4.98 3.04 -1.02
C ILE A 84 6.44 3.07 -1.48
N PRO A 85 7.41 3.02 -0.56
CA PRO A 85 8.83 2.95 -0.94
C PRO A 85 9.12 1.78 -1.86
N GLU A 86 9.94 2.01 -2.89
CA GLU A 86 10.31 0.96 -3.86
C GLU A 86 10.98 -0.23 -3.16
N THR A 87 11.82 0.05 -2.16
CA THR A 87 12.49 -0.98 -1.35
C THR A 87 11.48 -1.93 -0.68
N THR A 88 10.39 -1.40 -0.13
CA THR A 88 9.32 -2.19 0.49
C THR A 88 8.62 -3.11 -0.51
N ILE A 89 8.39 -2.63 -1.74
CA ILE A 89 7.79 -3.43 -2.82
C ILE A 89 8.73 -4.56 -3.22
N LEU A 90 10.01 -4.25 -3.46
CA LEU A 90 11.01 -5.24 -3.85
C LEU A 90 11.22 -6.32 -2.78
N GLU A 91 11.19 -5.94 -1.51
CA GLU A 91 11.27 -6.89 -0.39
C GLU A 91 10.07 -7.83 -0.35
N ALA A 92 8.85 -7.31 -0.53
CA ALA A 92 7.63 -8.11 -0.57
C ALA A 92 7.65 -9.11 -1.74
N GLU A 93 8.04 -8.69 -2.93
CA GLU A 93 8.17 -9.56 -4.10
C GLU A 93 9.23 -10.66 -3.88
N ALA A 94 10.39 -10.31 -3.32
CA ALA A 94 11.43 -11.27 -2.99
C ALA A 94 10.94 -12.30 -1.96
N GLN A 95 10.19 -11.88 -0.95
CA GLN A 95 9.60 -12.76 0.06
C GLN A 95 8.52 -13.68 -0.53
N ALA A 96 7.67 -13.17 -1.43
CA ALA A 96 6.70 -13.96 -2.14
C ALA A 96 7.36 -15.06 -2.99
N ALA A 97 8.42 -14.72 -3.73
CA ALA A 97 9.19 -15.67 -4.53
C ALA A 97 9.83 -16.78 -3.68
N ARG A 98 10.46 -16.42 -2.55
CA ARG A 98 11.04 -17.38 -1.60
C ARG A 98 9.99 -18.32 -1.00
N SER A 99 8.83 -17.78 -0.64
CA SER A 99 7.71 -18.56 -0.08
C SER A 99 7.18 -19.59 -1.09
N LEU A 100 7.06 -19.19 -2.36
CA LEU A 100 6.65 -20.08 -3.44
C LEU A 100 7.68 -21.20 -3.69
N ASP A 101 8.98 -20.89 -3.68
CA ASP A 101 10.04 -21.91 -3.81
C ASP A 101 9.97 -22.93 -2.66
N MET A 102 9.84 -22.45 -1.43
CA MET A 102 9.70 -23.32 -0.25
C MET A 102 8.46 -24.23 -0.31
N ALA A 103 7.32 -23.69 -0.76
CA ALA A 103 6.09 -24.47 -0.95
C ALA A 103 6.27 -25.57 -2.00
N LYS A 104 6.91 -25.26 -3.14
CA LYS A 104 7.23 -26.23 -4.20
C LYS A 104 8.15 -27.34 -3.69
N ARG A 105 9.16 -27.02 -2.88
CA ARG A 105 10.05 -28.01 -2.27
C ARG A 105 9.31 -28.93 -1.29
N LYS A 106 8.47 -28.37 -0.42
CA LYS A 106 7.64 -29.16 0.51
C LYS A 106 6.72 -30.12 -0.22
N LEU A 107 6.04 -29.66 -1.29
CA LEU A 107 5.15 -30.52 -2.07
C LEU A 107 5.93 -31.68 -2.72
N LYS A 108 7.12 -31.42 -3.30
CA LYS A 108 7.98 -32.47 -3.84
C LYS A 108 8.39 -33.52 -2.80
N LEU A 109 8.66 -33.11 -1.56
CA LEU A 109 9.00 -34.04 -0.48
C LEU A 109 7.82 -34.92 -0.02
N HIS A 110 6.57 -34.46 -0.16
CA HIS A 110 5.37 -35.21 0.27
C HIS A 110 4.80 -36.13 -0.82
N VAL A 111 5.35 -36.08 -2.04
CA VAL A 111 4.92 -36.90 -3.19
C VAL A 111 5.95 -38.01 -3.49
N LEU A 112 6.98 -38.16 -2.64
CA LEU A 112 7.99 -39.22 -2.67
C LEU A 112 7.77 -40.22 -1.53
#